data_AF-A0A0L0JV23-F1
#
_entry.id   AF-A0A0L0JV23-F1
#
_cell.length_a   1.000
_cell.length_b   1.000
_cell.length_c   1.000
_cell.angle_alpha   90.00
_cell.angle_beta   90.00
_cell.angle_gamma   90.00
#
_symmetry.space_group_name_H-M   'P 1'
#
loop_
_entity.id
_entity.type
_entity.pdbx_description
1 polymer ?
#
loop_
_entity_poly.entity_id
_entity_poly.type
_entity_poly.pdbx_seq_one_letter_code
_entity_poly.pdbx_strand_id
1 'polypeptide(L)'
;MSTEVYGVIECRPLARIWGADDEDAVWHPAIDLFLLDPGNAYNALACLFGVRNSYGFRPLTEGRGLPADASESIREQCHAHAYGETWISWAELESADWEETDAAGKWSRRGAAGAGTGWAPVWDVMRTLGGVHGGEHVRLVVWFD
;
A
#
# COMPACT_ATOMS: atom_id res chain seq x y z
N MET A 1 7.75 21.87 -1.77
CA MET A 1 7.99 20.69 -2.62
C MET A 1 6.79 19.77 -2.47
N SER A 2 6.29 19.18 -3.56
CA SER A 2 5.35 18.08 -3.46
C SER A 2 6.05 16.83 -2.90
N THR A 3 5.29 15.82 -2.48
CA THR A 3 5.79 14.45 -2.39
C THR A 3 4.96 13.66 -3.37
N GLU A 4 5.65 12.94 -4.24
CA GLU A 4 5.03 12.03 -5.20
C GLU A 4 4.99 10.62 -4.60
N VAL A 5 3.91 9.90 -4.90
CA VAL A 5 3.75 8.50 -4.51
C VAL A 5 3.78 7.65 -5.76
N TYR A 6 4.64 6.63 -5.73
CA TYR A 6 4.75 5.60 -6.73
C TYR A 6 4.49 4.26 -6.06
N GLY A 7 4.13 3.25 -6.84
CA GLY A 7 3.92 1.94 -6.27
C GLY A 7 3.37 0.92 -7.25
N VAL A 8 3.32 -0.32 -6.80
CA VAL A 8 2.77 -1.45 -7.53
C VAL A 8 1.95 -2.30 -6.57
N ILE A 9 0.77 -2.73 -7.01
CA ILE A 9 0.05 -3.82 -6.36
C ILE A 9 0.63 -5.13 -6.89
N GLU A 10 1.06 -6.00 -5.99
CA GLU A 10 1.50 -7.36 -6.32
C GLU A 10 0.53 -8.40 -5.78
N CYS A 11 0.48 -9.56 -6.43
CA CYS A 11 -0.22 -10.73 -5.91
C CYS A 11 0.65 -11.99 -5.97
N ARG A 12 0.32 -12.97 -5.12
CA ARG A 12 1.04 -14.23 -4.98
C ARG A 12 0.10 -15.41 -5.31
N PRO A 13 -0.16 -15.69 -6.60
CA PRO A 13 -1.30 -16.49 -7.03
C PRO A 13 -1.19 -17.98 -6.69
N LEU A 14 0.02 -18.54 -6.69
CA LEU A 14 0.24 -19.97 -6.45
C LEU A 14 0.30 -20.32 -4.95
N ALA A 15 0.44 -19.34 -4.06
CA ALA A 15 0.49 -19.59 -2.61
C ALA A 15 -0.78 -20.28 -2.09
N ARG A 16 -1.94 -19.96 -2.66
CA ARG A 16 -3.21 -20.62 -2.30
C ARG A 16 -3.31 -22.07 -2.81
N ILE A 17 -2.53 -22.45 -3.82
CA ILE A 17 -2.61 -23.76 -4.47
C ILE A 17 -1.53 -24.68 -3.91
N TRP A 18 -0.30 -24.19 -3.78
CA TRP A 18 0.89 -24.97 -3.43
C TRP A 18 1.44 -24.65 -2.04
N GLY A 19 0.95 -23.58 -1.40
CA GLY A 19 1.40 -23.11 -0.10
C GLY A 19 2.35 -21.91 -0.21
N ALA A 20 2.43 -21.13 0.86
CA ALA A 20 3.25 -19.92 0.93
C ALA A 20 4.77 -20.20 1.11
N ASP A 21 5.17 -21.46 1.24
CA ASP A 21 6.59 -21.84 1.32
C ASP A 21 7.09 -22.49 0.02
N ASP A 22 6.22 -22.62 -0.98
CA ASP A 22 6.55 -23.19 -2.28
C ASP A 22 7.40 -22.20 -3.11
N GLU A 23 8.41 -22.73 -3.81
CA GLU A 23 9.39 -21.92 -4.57
C GLU A 23 8.77 -21.19 -5.75
N ASP A 24 7.71 -21.75 -6.34
CA ASP A 24 6.99 -21.16 -7.47
C ASP A 24 5.88 -20.22 -7.01
N ALA A 25 5.52 -20.24 -5.73
CA ALA A 25 4.66 -19.22 -5.14
C ALA A 25 5.45 -17.92 -4.99
N VAL A 26 5.71 -17.21 -6.09
CA VAL A 26 6.38 -15.91 -6.07
C VAL A 26 5.39 -14.75 -6.19
N TRP A 27 5.83 -13.55 -5.79
CA TRP A 27 5.05 -12.33 -6.00
C TRP A 27 5.18 -11.85 -7.44
N HIS A 28 4.05 -11.48 -8.04
CA HIS A 28 3.98 -10.93 -9.38
C HIS A 28 3.39 -9.51 -9.36
N PRO A 29 3.91 -8.57 -10.16
CA PRO A 29 3.27 -7.27 -10.34
C PRO A 29 1.91 -7.46 -11.02
N ALA A 30 0.88 -6.81 -10.47
CA ALA A 30 -0.49 -6.87 -10.98
C ALA A 30 -0.92 -5.56 -11.62
N ILE A 31 -0.73 -4.42 -10.94
CA ILE A 31 -1.05 -3.11 -11.48
C ILE A 31 -0.12 -2.03 -10.93
N ASP A 32 0.30 -1.13 -11.79
CA ASP A 32 1.06 0.06 -11.44
C ASP A 32 0.13 1.11 -10.82
N LEU A 33 0.54 1.72 -9.71
CA LEU A 33 -0.23 2.75 -9.01
C LEU A 33 -0.47 3.98 -9.90
N PHE A 34 0.42 4.26 -10.85
CA PHE A 34 0.24 5.31 -11.86
C PHE A 34 -1.07 5.15 -12.64
N LEU A 35 -1.49 3.91 -12.91
CA LEU A 35 -2.73 3.63 -13.65
C LEU A 35 -4.00 3.89 -12.83
N LEU A 36 -3.87 4.00 -11.50
CA LEU A 36 -4.99 4.18 -10.58
C LEU A 36 -5.13 5.63 -10.08
N ASP A 37 -4.13 6.47 -10.33
CA ASP A 37 -4.07 7.90 -10.01
C ASP A 37 -4.72 8.24 -8.65
N PRO A 38 -4.15 7.77 -7.52
CA PRO A 38 -4.71 8.07 -6.21
C PRO A 38 -4.64 9.55 -5.82
N GLY A 39 -3.96 10.37 -6.63
CA GLY A 39 -3.67 11.76 -6.37
C GLY A 39 -2.71 11.99 -5.19
N ASN A 40 -2.32 13.25 -4.99
CA ASN A 40 -1.36 13.65 -3.94
C ASN A 40 -2.06 14.09 -2.64
N ALA A 41 -2.84 13.19 -2.04
CA ALA A 41 -3.49 13.45 -0.75
C ALA A 41 -2.50 13.22 0.41
N TYR A 42 -1.81 14.28 0.87
CA TYR A 42 -0.81 14.17 1.96
C TYR A 42 -1.36 13.60 3.27
N ASN A 43 -2.63 13.84 3.59
CA ASN A 43 -3.28 13.24 4.74
C ASN A 43 -3.43 11.71 4.58
N ALA A 44 -3.62 11.21 3.35
CA ALA A 44 -3.61 9.78 3.06
C ALA A 44 -2.21 9.19 3.24
N LEU A 45 -1.17 9.84 2.67
CA LEU A 45 0.21 9.38 2.82
C LEU A 45 0.65 9.37 4.30
N ALA A 46 0.24 10.40 5.05
CA ALA A 46 0.49 10.48 6.48
C ALA A 46 -0.19 9.35 7.27
N CYS A 47 -1.48 9.08 7.01
CA CYS A 47 -2.24 8.09 7.78
C CYS A 47 -1.96 6.64 7.38
N LEU A 48 -1.54 6.38 6.14
CA LEU A 48 -1.20 5.05 5.65
C LEU A 48 0.28 4.72 5.91
N PHE A 49 1.19 5.65 5.62
CA PHE A 49 2.62 5.38 5.45
C PHE A 49 3.55 6.25 6.31
N GLY A 50 3.01 7.22 7.06
CA GLY A 50 3.81 8.12 7.91
C GLY A 50 4.53 9.24 7.16
N VAL A 51 4.40 9.28 5.83
CA VAL A 51 5.09 10.26 4.99
C VAL A 51 4.53 11.66 5.23
N ARG A 52 5.44 12.59 5.59
CA ARG A 52 5.10 13.99 5.93
C ARG A 52 3.96 14.10 6.93
N ASN A 53 3.95 13.26 7.95
CA ASN A 53 2.89 13.16 8.94
C ASN A 53 2.91 14.29 9.99
N SER A 54 2.83 15.55 9.55
CA SER A 54 2.60 16.70 10.44
C SER A 54 1.17 16.73 11.02
N TYR A 55 0.26 15.91 10.48
CA TYR A 55 -1.08 15.67 11.00
C TYR A 55 -1.07 14.87 12.32
N GLY A 56 -0.03 14.06 12.56
CA GLY A 56 0.09 13.25 13.77
C GLY A 56 -0.84 12.03 13.79
N PHE A 57 -1.11 11.42 12.64
CA PHE A 57 -1.73 10.10 12.58
C PHE A 57 -0.82 9.03 13.18
N ARG A 58 -1.38 7.90 13.63
CA ARG A 58 -0.59 6.67 13.75
C ARG A 58 -0.62 5.95 12.40
N PRO A 59 0.51 5.88 11.67
CA PRO A 59 0.52 5.27 10.35
C PRO A 59 0.33 3.75 10.44
N LEU A 60 -0.27 3.15 9.40
CA LEU A 60 -0.41 1.69 9.32
C LEU A 60 0.95 1.02 9.09
N THR A 61 1.74 1.56 8.15
CA THR A 61 2.96 0.92 7.66
C THR A 61 4.05 1.96 7.40
N GLU A 62 4.73 2.44 8.44
CA GLU A 62 5.82 3.41 8.30
C GLU A 62 7.18 2.72 8.19
N GLY A 63 8.00 3.13 7.23
CA GLY A 63 9.44 2.84 7.19
C GLY A 63 9.81 1.35 7.17
N ARG A 64 8.95 0.48 6.62
CA ARG A 64 9.23 -0.96 6.54
C ARG A 64 10.34 -1.29 5.53
N GLY A 65 10.64 -0.38 4.60
CA GLY A 65 11.46 -0.65 3.43
C GLY A 65 10.73 -1.52 2.41
N LEU A 66 11.45 -1.98 1.40
CA LEU A 66 10.91 -2.94 0.44
C LEU A 66 10.70 -4.32 1.10
N PRO A 67 9.67 -5.07 0.69
CA PRO A 67 9.57 -6.47 1.05
C PRO A 67 10.79 -7.26 0.57
N ALA A 68 11.33 -8.14 1.41
CA ALA A 68 12.49 -8.96 1.06
C ALA A 68 12.22 -9.88 -0.16
N ASP A 69 10.97 -10.25 -0.36
CA ASP A 69 10.43 -11.08 -1.45
C ASP A 69 9.67 -10.27 -2.51
N ALA A 70 9.96 -8.96 -2.63
CA ALA A 70 9.44 -8.14 -3.73
C ALA A 70 9.74 -8.76 -5.10
N SER A 71 8.82 -8.62 -6.07
CA SER A 71 9.10 -9.08 -7.43
C SER A 71 10.33 -8.38 -8.00
N GLU A 72 10.98 -9.04 -8.96
CA GLU A 72 12.15 -8.50 -9.64
C GLU A 72 11.87 -7.10 -10.24
N SER A 73 10.69 -6.91 -10.84
CA SER A 73 10.30 -5.61 -11.40
C SER A 73 10.28 -4.49 -10.38
N ILE A 74 9.86 -4.75 -9.13
CA ILE A 74 9.88 -3.72 -8.08
C ILE A 74 11.31 -3.39 -7.67
N ARG A 75 12.17 -4.41 -7.53
CA ARG A 75 13.57 -4.21 -7.16
C ARG A 75 14.33 -3.39 -8.21
N GLU A 76 13.96 -3.53 -9.48
CA GLU A 76 14.54 -2.75 -10.58
C GLU A 76 14.02 -1.30 -10.63
N GLN A 77 12.74 -1.09 -10.33
CA GLN A 77 12.09 0.24 -10.41
C GLN A 77 12.36 1.13 -9.20
N CYS A 78 12.57 0.52 -8.03
CA CYS A 78 12.85 1.26 -6.80
C CYS A 78 14.28 1.80 -6.82
N HIS A 79 14.43 3.11 -7.00
CA HIS A 79 15.72 3.80 -6.99
C HIS A 79 15.77 4.73 -5.78
N ALA A 80 16.77 4.58 -4.89
CA ALA A 80 16.97 5.36 -3.65
C ALA A 80 16.09 6.63 -3.51
N HIS A 81 14.93 6.49 -2.85
CA HIS A 81 13.89 7.52 -2.78
C HIS A 81 14.02 8.43 -1.54
N ALA A 82 13.71 9.72 -1.66
CA ALA A 82 14.00 10.72 -0.62
C ALA A 82 13.18 10.54 0.67
N TYR A 83 11.95 10.03 0.58
CA TYR A 83 11.05 9.82 1.72
C TYR A 83 10.84 8.33 2.07
N GLY A 84 11.59 7.42 1.40
CA GLY A 84 11.67 5.99 1.71
C GLY A 84 10.63 5.10 1.02
N GLU A 85 10.59 3.85 1.44
CA GLU A 85 9.70 2.80 0.92
C GLU A 85 8.95 2.07 2.04
N THR A 86 7.77 1.55 1.71
CA THR A 86 6.99 0.71 2.60
C THR A 86 5.98 -0.14 1.82
N TRP A 87 5.25 -0.99 2.52
CA TRP A 87 4.22 -1.86 1.93
C TRP A 87 3.15 -2.23 2.94
N ILE A 88 1.95 -2.53 2.43
CA ILE A 88 0.79 -2.97 3.21
C ILE A 88 0.05 -4.10 2.49
N SER A 89 -0.31 -5.17 3.21
CA SER A 89 -1.14 -6.25 2.65
C SER A 89 -2.62 -5.85 2.61
N TRP A 90 -3.42 -6.54 1.78
CA TRP A 90 -4.87 -6.35 1.80
C TRP A 90 -5.46 -6.75 3.16
N ALA A 91 -4.94 -7.81 3.80
CA ALA A 91 -5.40 -8.24 5.13
C ALA A 91 -5.14 -7.19 6.22
N GLU A 92 -3.96 -6.56 6.22
CA GLU A 92 -3.64 -5.44 7.12
C GLU A 92 -4.57 -4.24 6.90
N LEU A 93 -4.84 -3.92 5.64
CA LEU A 93 -5.73 -2.82 5.29
C LEU A 93 -7.20 -3.10 5.65
N GLU A 94 -7.66 -4.33 5.46
CA GLU A 94 -9.02 -4.77 5.77
C GLU A 94 -9.30 -4.75 7.28
N SER A 95 -8.28 -5.06 8.09
CA SER A 95 -8.35 -5.04 9.56
C SER A 95 -8.07 -3.67 10.19
N ALA A 96 -7.68 -2.67 9.40
CA ALA A 96 -7.33 -1.35 9.89
C ALA A 96 -8.52 -0.64 10.57
N ASP A 97 -8.24 0.12 11.62
CA ASP A 97 -9.23 1.01 12.24
C ASP A 97 -9.46 2.25 11.36
N TRP A 98 -10.49 2.22 10.53
CA TRP A 98 -10.75 3.33 9.61
C TRP A 98 -11.29 4.61 10.29
N GLU A 99 -11.70 4.55 11.55
CA GLU A 99 -12.17 5.72 12.30
C GLU A 99 -11.08 6.40 13.13
N GLU A 100 -9.89 5.80 13.22
CA GLU A 100 -8.73 6.43 13.85
C GLU A 100 -8.44 7.80 13.22
N THR A 101 -8.23 8.82 14.06
CA THR A 101 -8.06 10.20 13.63
C THR A 101 -6.63 10.69 13.74
N ASP A 102 -6.36 11.82 13.09
CA ASP A 102 -5.18 12.63 13.35
C ASP A 102 -5.15 13.16 14.79
N ALA A 103 -4.02 13.74 15.19
CA ALA A 103 -3.83 14.24 16.56
C ALA A 103 -4.84 15.35 16.95
N ALA A 104 -5.39 16.05 15.96
CA ALA A 104 -6.38 17.10 16.14
C ALA A 104 -7.84 16.59 16.13
N GLY A 105 -8.08 15.33 15.80
CA GLY A 105 -9.43 14.78 15.62
C GLY A 105 -10.18 15.35 14.41
N LYS A 106 -9.48 16.01 13.48
CA LYS A 106 -10.05 16.68 12.32
C LYS A 106 -10.30 15.73 11.16
N TRP A 107 -9.44 14.74 10.98
CA TRP A 107 -9.52 13.79 9.87
C TRP A 107 -9.43 12.37 10.38
N SER A 108 -10.40 11.53 10.02
CA SER A 108 -10.27 10.08 10.17
C SER A 108 -9.49 9.47 9.01
N ARG A 109 -8.94 8.27 9.22
CA ARG A 109 -8.31 7.47 8.16
C ARG A 109 -9.28 7.26 6.98
N ARG A 110 -10.57 7.03 7.26
CA ARG A 110 -11.63 6.96 6.23
C ARG A 110 -11.76 8.26 5.44
N GLY A 111 -11.74 9.41 6.10
CA GLY A 111 -11.81 10.70 5.42
C GLY A 111 -10.56 11.01 4.57
N ALA A 112 -9.41 10.51 4.98
CA ALA A 112 -8.14 10.73 4.29
C ALA A 112 -7.92 9.78 3.10
N ALA A 113 -8.24 8.50 3.26
CA ALA A 113 -7.88 7.44 2.31
C ALA A 113 -9.01 6.45 2.01
N GLY A 114 -10.23 6.68 2.47
CA GLY A 114 -11.36 5.76 2.28
C GLY A 114 -12.01 5.83 0.90
N ALA A 115 -13.16 5.17 0.74
CA ALA A 115 -13.87 5.01 -0.53
C ALA A 115 -14.34 6.32 -1.21
N GLY A 116 -14.30 7.45 -0.51
CA GLY A 116 -14.65 8.77 -1.06
C GLY A 116 -13.46 9.56 -1.61
N THR A 117 -12.26 8.96 -1.64
CA THR A 117 -11.02 9.64 -2.04
C THR A 117 -10.42 9.00 -3.29
N GLY A 118 -9.35 9.60 -3.82
CA GLY A 118 -8.59 9.02 -4.93
C GLY A 118 -8.02 7.63 -4.65
N TRP A 119 -7.93 7.21 -3.38
CA TRP A 119 -7.44 5.88 -3.01
C TRP A 119 -8.45 4.75 -3.24
N ALA A 120 -9.72 5.07 -3.47
CA ALA A 120 -10.77 4.05 -3.62
C ALA A 120 -10.47 3.01 -4.73
N PRO A 121 -10.01 3.38 -5.95
CA PRO A 121 -9.68 2.41 -7.00
C PRO A 121 -8.54 1.46 -6.59
N VAL A 122 -7.55 1.93 -5.83
CA VAL A 122 -6.45 1.11 -5.29
C VAL A 122 -7.00 0.00 -4.42
N TRP A 123 -7.90 0.35 -3.50
CA TRP A 123 -8.54 -0.61 -2.59
C TRP A 123 -9.50 -1.55 -3.31
N ASP A 124 -10.19 -1.09 -4.36
CA ASP A 124 -11.06 -1.94 -5.15
C ASP A 124 -10.28 -3.02 -5.92
N VAL A 125 -9.12 -2.68 -6.47
CA VAL A 125 -8.23 -3.65 -7.10
C VAL A 125 -7.67 -4.63 -6.06
N MET A 126 -7.14 -4.13 -4.94
CA MET A 126 -6.61 -5.00 -3.88
C MET A 126 -7.70 -5.95 -3.33
N ARG A 127 -8.93 -5.47 -3.13
CA ARG A 127 -10.07 -6.29 -2.70
C ARG A 127 -10.39 -7.38 -3.72
N THR A 128 -10.41 -7.02 -5.00
CA THR A 128 -10.70 -7.96 -6.10
C THR A 128 -9.66 -9.07 -6.13
N LEU A 129 -8.37 -8.72 -6.09
CA LEU A 129 -7.28 -9.68 -6.04
C LEU A 129 -7.31 -10.49 -4.73
N GLY A 130 -7.64 -9.86 -3.60
CA GLY A 130 -7.74 -10.50 -2.30
C GLY A 130 -8.81 -11.57 -2.25
N GLY A 131 -9.94 -11.36 -2.95
CA GLY A 131 -10.97 -12.39 -3.13
C GLY A 131 -10.51 -13.60 -3.96
N VAL A 132 -9.52 -13.43 -4.84
CA VAL A 132 -9.00 -14.51 -5.70
C VAL A 132 -7.82 -15.24 -5.02
N HIS A 133 -6.93 -14.49 -4.38
CA HIS A 133 -5.66 -15.00 -3.88
C HIS A 133 -5.60 -15.14 -2.36
N GLY A 134 -6.47 -14.48 -1.61
CA GLY A 134 -6.36 -14.29 -0.16
C GLY A 134 -5.70 -12.95 0.18
N GLY A 135 -6.13 -12.31 1.27
CA GLY A 135 -5.66 -10.97 1.64
C GLY A 135 -4.17 -10.88 2.01
N GLU A 136 -3.60 -11.97 2.51
CA GLU A 136 -2.16 -12.10 2.80
C GLU A 136 -1.31 -12.26 1.52
N HIS A 137 -1.95 -12.53 0.39
CA HIS A 137 -1.33 -12.79 -0.90
C HIS A 137 -1.56 -11.66 -1.91
N VAL A 138 -1.90 -10.47 -1.39
CA VAL A 138 -2.03 -9.21 -2.13
C VAL A 138 -1.44 -8.10 -1.28
N ARG A 139 -0.56 -7.29 -1.87
CA ARG A 139 0.01 -6.13 -1.19
C ARG A 139 0.21 -4.97 -2.13
N LEU A 140 0.15 -3.77 -1.57
CA LEU A 140 0.62 -2.56 -2.21
C LEU A 140 2.03 -2.28 -1.69
N VAL A 141 3.00 -2.15 -2.61
CA VAL A 141 4.35 -1.66 -2.32
C VAL A 141 4.45 -0.24 -2.87
N VAL A 142 4.95 0.69 -2.06
CA VAL A 142 5.02 2.12 -2.40
C VAL A 142 6.35 2.74 -2.03
N TRP A 143 6.73 3.77 -2.77
CA TRP A 143 7.93 4.57 -2.55
C TRP A 143 7.66 6.04 -2.88
N PHE A 144 8.47 6.94 -2.32
CA PHE A 144 8.13 8.37 -2.21
C PHE A 144 9.31 9.31 -2.52
N ASP A 145 9.11 10.25 -3.45
CA ASP A 145 10.08 11.29 -3.83
C ASP A 145 9.59 12.72 -3.53
#